data_AF-A0A2H0UC14-F1
#
_entry.id   AF-A0A2H0UC14-F1
#
_cell.length_a   1.000
_cell.length_b   1.000
_cell.length_c   1.000
_cell.angle_alpha   90.00
_cell.angle_beta   90.00
_cell.angle_gamma   90.00
#
_symmetry.space_group_name_H-M   'P 1'
#
loop_
_entity.id
_entity.type
_entity.pdbx_description
1 polymer ?
#
loop_
_entity_poly.entity_id
_entity_poly.type
_entity_poly.pdbx_seq_one_letter_code
_entity_poly.pdbx_strand_id
1 'polypeptide(L)'
;MSAAHADIKKPAGADTPDGQMLQKSSITNIRTPIGDVNEKLSIAHAMEQGYRILVDGDGEAEIATPAGETYYIAGFECNCPDKLIRGGSHRGHCKHEIWLSQLRPCEMCGSIMRLTAFRTCFGETGERFECQTCGCAWDIGLVRAERRMNRETGEPSPKLTAQGRCRQAIAWMRTHTRDFYIWKLVEQSPHMAPLMVRELAASEEGKLADQVAKRFGLLEARRPS
;
A
#
# COMPACT_ATOMS: atom_id res chain seq x y z
N MET A 1 27.00 -68.70 -3.82
CA MET A 1 26.95 -69.56 -2.61
C MET A 1 27.17 -68.69 -1.39
N SER A 2 26.32 -68.86 -0.37
CA SER A 2 26.36 -68.32 1.01
C SER A 2 26.24 -66.80 1.18
N ALA A 3 25.10 -66.30 1.70
CA ALA A 3 24.63 -66.31 3.11
C ALA A 3 25.23 -65.12 3.87
N ALA A 4 24.49 -64.09 4.31
CA ALA A 4 23.33 -63.98 5.22
C ALA A 4 23.75 -63.35 6.56
N HIS A 5 23.03 -62.26 6.92
CA HIS A 5 22.62 -61.84 8.27
C HIS A 5 23.68 -61.32 9.26
N ALA A 6 23.50 -60.10 9.77
CA ALA A 6 22.83 -59.91 11.07
C ALA A 6 22.66 -58.43 11.46
N ASP A 7 21.68 -58.23 12.32
CA ASP A 7 20.95 -57.03 12.69
C ASP A 7 21.51 -56.20 13.86
N ILE A 8 21.13 -54.92 13.84
CA ILE A 8 20.65 -54.04 14.93
C ILE A 8 21.56 -53.73 16.15
N LYS A 9 21.87 -52.43 16.32
CA LYS A 9 21.62 -51.66 17.56
C LYS A 9 21.62 -50.14 17.31
N LYS A 10 20.45 -49.51 17.46
CA LYS A 10 20.24 -48.11 17.91
C LYS A 10 20.05 -48.16 19.46
N PRO A 11 19.90 -47.07 20.24
CA PRO A 11 19.94 -45.62 19.94
C PRO A 11 20.69 -44.74 20.99
N ALA A 12 20.85 -43.45 20.71
CA ALA A 12 20.80 -42.27 21.61
C ALA A 12 21.18 -41.06 20.73
N GLY A 13 20.49 -39.93 20.64
CA GLY A 13 19.70 -39.19 21.62
C GLY A 13 20.25 -37.75 21.63
N ALA A 14 19.61 -36.83 20.91
CA ALA A 14 19.67 -35.36 21.00
C ALA A 14 18.74 -34.83 19.88
N ASP A 15 17.50 -34.39 20.14
CA ASP A 15 17.07 -33.11 20.72
C ASP A 15 17.71 -31.90 20.00
N THR A 16 17.05 -30.91 19.42
CA THR A 16 15.65 -30.52 19.14
C THR A 16 15.74 -29.47 17.96
N PRO A 17 14.84 -28.49 17.70
CA PRO A 17 14.03 -28.50 16.48
C PRO A 17 14.01 -27.13 15.76
N ASP A 18 14.69 -26.95 14.63
CA ASP A 18 14.50 -25.70 13.87
C ASP A 18 13.29 -25.81 12.95
N GLY A 19 12.16 -25.44 13.54
CA GLY A 19 10.95 -25.07 12.83
C GLY A 19 11.29 -24.07 11.74
N GLN A 20 10.99 -24.46 10.50
CA GLN A 20 11.01 -23.57 9.36
C GLN A 20 10.04 -22.43 9.63
N MET A 21 10.59 -21.31 10.13
CA MET A 21 9.89 -20.03 10.14
C MET A 21 9.52 -19.72 8.69
N LEU A 22 8.22 -19.74 8.42
CA LEU A 22 7.61 -19.03 7.31
C LEU A 22 8.28 -17.67 7.19
N GLN A 23 9.09 -17.49 6.15
CA GLN A 23 9.65 -16.20 5.81
C GLN A 23 8.47 -15.26 5.54
N LYS A 24 8.17 -14.43 6.54
CA LYS A 24 7.35 -13.23 6.35
C LYS A 24 8.01 -12.47 5.22
N SER A 25 7.37 -12.46 4.07
CA SER A 25 7.67 -11.60 2.94
C SER A 25 7.72 -10.17 3.47
N SER A 26 8.94 -9.69 3.71
CA SER A 26 9.19 -8.31 4.09
C SER A 26 8.82 -7.47 2.88
N ILE A 27 7.64 -6.85 2.94
CA ILE A 27 7.19 -5.83 2.00
C ILE A 27 8.17 -4.66 2.13
N THR A 28 9.30 -4.74 1.44
CA THR A 28 10.23 -3.62 1.30
C THR A 28 9.57 -2.64 0.33
N ASN A 29 9.08 -1.51 0.83
CA ASN A 29 8.57 -0.46 -0.07
C ASN A 29 9.66 -0.11 -1.10
N ILE A 30 9.31 -0.13 -2.39
CA ILE A 30 10.20 0.39 -3.45
C ILE A 30 10.37 1.88 -3.13
N ARG A 31 11.54 2.26 -2.61
CA ARG A 31 11.89 3.66 -2.38
C ARG A 31 12.61 4.16 -3.63
N THR A 32 11.93 5.00 -4.40
CA THR A 32 12.52 5.73 -5.52
C THR A 32 12.85 7.14 -5.05
N PRO A 33 14.11 7.62 -5.19
CA PRO A 33 14.42 9.03 -5.04
C PRO A 33 13.55 9.86 -5.99
N ILE A 34 12.63 10.63 -5.42
CA ILE A 34 11.66 11.42 -6.19
C ILE A 34 12.41 12.50 -6.96
N GLY A 35 12.25 12.52 -8.28
CA GLY A 35 12.84 13.55 -9.14
C GLY A 35 14.30 13.30 -9.55
N ASP A 36 14.92 12.19 -9.16
CA ASP A 36 16.25 11.83 -9.63
C ASP A 36 16.19 11.32 -11.08
N VAL A 37 16.94 11.95 -11.98
CA VAL A 37 17.02 11.57 -13.40
C VAL A 37 17.95 10.38 -13.64
N ASN A 38 18.76 9.99 -12.66
CA ASN A 38 19.62 8.81 -12.74
C ASN A 38 18.92 7.54 -12.23
N GLU A 39 17.83 7.71 -11.47
CA GLU A 39 17.03 6.60 -10.96
C GLU A 39 16.10 6.07 -12.05
N LYS A 40 16.31 4.83 -12.51
CA LYS A 40 15.55 4.23 -13.63
C LYS A 40 14.04 4.16 -13.39
N LEU A 41 13.63 4.08 -12.12
CA LEU A 41 12.23 4.01 -11.72
C LEU A 41 11.60 5.38 -11.42
N SER A 42 12.35 6.47 -11.52
CA SER A 42 11.84 7.83 -11.38
C SER A 42 11.12 8.27 -12.65
N ILE A 43 10.01 9.00 -12.48
CA ILE A 43 9.32 9.65 -13.59
C ILE A 43 10.23 10.66 -14.31
N ALA A 44 11.12 11.34 -13.58
CA ALA A 44 12.05 12.30 -14.15
C ALA A 44 13.02 11.63 -15.13
N HIS A 45 13.53 10.44 -14.78
CA HIS A 45 14.35 9.63 -15.69
C HIS A 45 13.59 9.25 -16.96
N ALA A 46 12.34 8.77 -16.84
CA ALA A 46 11.54 8.41 -18.01
C ALA A 46 11.36 9.59 -18.99
N MET A 47 11.06 10.78 -18.45
CA MET A 47 10.92 11.99 -19.26
C MET A 47 12.23 12.40 -19.93
N GLU A 48 13.37 12.32 -19.22
CA GLU A 48 14.71 12.60 -19.76
C GLU A 48 15.07 11.64 -20.90
N GLN A 49 14.68 10.38 -20.78
CA GLN A 49 14.89 9.38 -21.83
C GLN A 49 13.93 9.55 -23.03
N GLY A 50 13.06 10.57 -23.04
CA GLY A 50 12.18 10.90 -24.15
C GLY A 50 10.84 10.16 -24.17
N TYR A 51 10.46 9.49 -23.08
CA TYR A 51 9.12 8.92 -22.97
C TYR A 51 8.06 10.03 -22.88
N ARG A 52 6.93 9.84 -23.57
CA ARG A 52 5.77 10.74 -23.48
C ARG A 52 4.67 10.04 -22.71
N ILE A 53 4.13 10.71 -21.71
CA ILE A 53 3.14 10.14 -20.79
C ILE A 53 1.92 11.07 -20.78
N LEU A 54 0.80 10.57 -21.28
CA LEU A 54 -0.49 11.24 -21.27
C LEU A 54 -1.34 10.61 -20.17
N VAL A 55 -1.73 11.41 -19.17
CA VAL A 55 -2.54 10.95 -18.04
C VAL A 55 -3.98 11.36 -18.29
N ASP A 56 -4.89 10.39 -18.38
CA ASP A 56 -6.32 10.61 -18.62
C ASP A 56 -7.13 10.53 -17.32
N GLY A 57 -6.62 9.78 -16.33
CA GLY A 57 -7.26 9.59 -15.03
C GLY A 57 -6.25 9.15 -13.98
N ASP A 58 -6.67 9.12 -12.71
CA ASP A 58 -5.80 8.58 -11.67
C ASP A 58 -5.68 7.06 -11.82
N GLY A 59 -4.51 6.60 -12.25
CA GLY A 59 -4.28 5.21 -12.62
C GLY A 59 -4.54 4.87 -14.09
N GLU A 60 -4.83 5.87 -14.92
CA GLU A 60 -5.06 5.71 -16.36
C GLU A 60 -4.08 6.58 -17.15
N ALA A 61 -3.34 5.95 -18.06
CA ALA A 61 -2.37 6.67 -18.89
C ALA A 61 -2.02 5.94 -20.19
N GLU A 62 -1.61 6.73 -21.16
CA GLU A 62 -0.91 6.29 -22.36
C GLU A 62 0.57 6.67 -22.23
N ILE A 63 1.46 5.71 -22.47
CA ILE A 63 2.92 5.90 -22.42
C ILE A 63 3.52 5.52 -23.78
N ALA A 64 3.96 6.53 -24.52
CA ALA A 64 4.70 6.36 -25.75
C ALA A 64 6.21 6.33 -25.48
N THR A 65 6.86 5.29 -26.00
CA THR A 65 8.30 5.12 -25.96
C THR A 65 8.99 6.00 -27.02
N PRO A 66 10.28 6.33 -26.84
CA PRO A 66 11.06 7.04 -27.85
C PRO A 66 11.17 6.28 -29.19
N ALA A 67 11.02 4.94 -29.14
CA ALA A 67 11.05 4.07 -30.32
C ALA A 67 9.71 4.01 -31.07
N GLY A 68 8.67 4.68 -30.58
CA GLY A 68 7.35 4.74 -31.23
C GLY A 68 6.34 3.68 -30.77
N GLU A 69 6.71 2.78 -29.86
CA GLU A 69 5.75 1.87 -29.21
C GLU A 69 4.89 2.61 -28.20
N THR A 70 3.62 2.25 -28.06
CA THR A 70 2.69 2.82 -27.08
C THR A 70 2.14 1.73 -26.16
N TYR A 71 2.19 2.00 -24.85
CA TYR A 71 1.60 1.16 -23.82
C TYR A 71 0.45 1.91 -23.13
N TYR A 72 -0.58 1.15 -22.77
CA TYR A 72 -1.76 1.66 -22.07
C TYR A 72 -1.80 1.10 -20.66
N ILE A 73 -2.19 1.96 -19.73
CA ILE A 73 -2.38 1.61 -18.32
C ILE A 73 -3.84 1.92 -17.97
N ALA A 74 -4.53 0.95 -17.39
CA ALA A 74 -5.87 1.11 -16.84
C ALA A 74 -5.90 0.59 -15.41
N GLY A 75 -6.33 1.41 -14.45
CA GLY A 75 -6.36 1.03 -13.03
C GLY A 75 -5.00 0.64 -12.45
N PHE A 76 -3.91 1.26 -12.90
CA PHE A 76 -2.52 0.89 -12.58
C PHE A 76 -2.08 -0.49 -13.09
N GLU A 77 -2.80 -1.08 -14.06
CA GLU A 77 -2.40 -2.31 -14.73
C GLU A 77 -1.96 -2.00 -16.16
N CYS A 78 -0.70 -2.30 -16.47
CA CYS A 78 -0.08 -1.96 -17.75
C CYS A 78 -0.16 -3.13 -18.75
N ASN A 79 -0.37 -2.83 -20.03
CA ASN A 79 -0.38 -3.82 -21.10
C ASN A 79 1.01 -4.13 -21.70
N CYS A 80 2.11 -3.62 -21.14
CA CYS A 80 3.44 -3.87 -21.68
C CYS A 80 3.87 -5.35 -21.50
N PRO A 81 4.78 -5.87 -22.34
CA PRO A 81 5.24 -7.26 -22.25
C PRO A 81 5.82 -7.65 -20.88
N ASP A 82 6.49 -6.71 -20.20
CA ASP A 82 7.02 -6.95 -18.85
C ASP A 82 5.90 -7.27 -17.85
N LYS A 83 4.76 -6.56 -17.93
CA LYS A 83 3.62 -6.84 -17.07
C LYS A 83 2.89 -8.11 -17.49
N LEU A 84 2.53 -8.23 -18.77
CA LEU A 84 1.70 -9.33 -19.26
C LEU A 84 2.39 -10.69 -19.19
N ILE A 85 3.69 -10.76 -19.49
CA ILE A 85 4.42 -12.03 -19.61
C ILE A 85 5.13 -12.37 -18.30
N ARG A 86 5.72 -11.39 -17.62
CA ARG A 86 6.55 -11.61 -16.42
C ARG A 86 5.85 -11.28 -15.11
N GLY A 87 4.64 -10.74 -15.18
CA GLY A 87 3.93 -10.22 -14.01
C GLY A 87 4.54 -8.93 -13.47
N GLY A 88 5.49 -8.30 -14.16
CA GLY A 88 6.19 -7.09 -13.73
C GLY A 88 7.51 -7.37 -13.01
N SER A 89 8.61 -6.82 -13.57
CA SER A 89 9.98 -7.02 -13.06
C SER A 89 10.23 -6.39 -11.68
N HIS A 90 9.33 -5.55 -11.17
CA HIS A 90 9.49 -4.77 -9.96
C HIS A 90 8.38 -5.10 -8.96
N ARG A 91 8.48 -6.28 -8.31
CA ARG A 91 7.54 -6.75 -7.29
C ARG A 91 6.09 -6.86 -7.76
N GLY A 92 5.87 -7.39 -8.96
CA GLY A 92 4.52 -7.48 -9.52
C GLY A 92 4.12 -6.25 -10.35
N HIS A 93 5.02 -5.28 -10.49
CA HIS A 93 4.81 -4.06 -11.27
C HIS A 93 5.84 -3.92 -12.37
N CYS A 94 5.44 -3.41 -13.53
CA CYS A 94 6.39 -2.94 -14.53
C CYS A 94 6.81 -1.50 -14.23
N LYS A 95 7.88 -1.02 -14.87
CA LYS A 95 8.37 0.36 -14.71
C LYS A 95 7.30 1.42 -15.04
N HIS A 96 6.42 1.14 -16.00
CA HIS A 96 5.35 2.05 -16.44
C HIS A 96 4.32 2.32 -15.33
N GLU A 97 3.94 1.29 -14.57
CA GLU A 97 3.04 1.42 -13.42
C GLU A 97 3.69 2.24 -12.30
N ILE A 98 5.00 2.02 -12.08
CA ILE A 98 5.78 2.77 -11.08
C ILE A 98 5.89 4.24 -11.48
N TRP A 99 6.11 4.54 -12.75
CA TRP A 99 6.13 5.92 -13.26
C TRP A 99 4.77 6.60 -13.09
N LEU A 100 3.67 5.93 -13.48
CA LEU A 100 2.32 6.47 -13.31
C LEU A 100 1.98 6.70 -11.84
N SER A 101 2.46 5.85 -10.92
CA SER A 101 2.23 6.04 -9.48
C SER A 101 2.77 7.37 -8.93
N GLN A 102 3.74 7.98 -9.62
CA GLN A 102 4.35 9.28 -9.32
C GLN A 102 3.65 10.47 -10.00
N LEU A 103 2.57 10.20 -10.74
CA LEU A 103 1.74 11.21 -11.40
C LEU A 103 0.31 11.17 -10.87
N ARG A 104 -0.40 12.29 -11.04
CA ARG A 104 -1.85 12.42 -10.78
C ARG A 104 -2.43 13.54 -11.64
N PRO A 105 -3.67 13.44 -12.16
CA PRO A 105 -4.33 14.58 -12.81
C PRO A 105 -4.65 15.69 -11.80
N CYS A 106 -4.47 16.95 -12.20
CA CYS A 106 -4.81 18.11 -11.40
C CYS A 106 -6.30 18.41 -11.48
N GLU A 107 -6.97 18.38 -10.34
CA GLU A 107 -8.41 18.59 -10.24
C GLU A 107 -8.83 20.04 -10.56
N MET A 108 -7.90 20.99 -10.45
CA MET A 108 -8.19 22.42 -10.65
C MET A 108 -8.07 22.85 -12.11
N CYS A 109 -7.08 22.32 -12.85
CA CYS A 109 -6.75 22.80 -14.19
C CYS A 109 -6.54 21.69 -15.23
N GLY A 110 -6.72 20.41 -14.86
CA GLY A 110 -6.52 19.27 -15.76
C GLY A 110 -5.06 18.98 -16.14
N SER A 111 -4.09 19.82 -15.74
CA SER A 111 -2.66 19.55 -15.93
C SER A 111 -2.17 18.37 -15.10
N ILE A 112 -0.96 17.89 -15.34
CA ILE A 112 -0.38 16.78 -14.56
C ILE A 112 0.27 17.31 -13.27
N MET A 113 -0.04 16.67 -12.16
CA MET A 113 0.66 16.81 -10.89
C MET A 113 1.77 15.76 -10.80
N ARG A 114 2.95 16.16 -10.34
CA ARG A 114 4.08 15.26 -10.13
C ARG A 114 4.36 15.11 -8.66
N LEU A 115 4.71 13.90 -8.24
CA LEU A 115 5.24 13.66 -6.91
C LEU A 115 6.58 14.40 -6.78
N THR A 116 6.72 15.22 -5.74
CA THR A 116 7.91 16.03 -5.47
C THR A 116 8.20 16.02 -3.97
N ALA A 117 9.48 16.22 -3.63
CA ALA A 117 9.88 16.51 -2.26
C ALA A 117 9.69 17.99 -1.96
N PHE A 118 9.19 18.34 -0.77
CA PHE A 118 9.06 19.71 -0.31
C PHE A 118 9.62 19.86 1.10
N ARG A 119 10.14 21.05 1.43
CA ARG A 119 10.61 21.35 2.78
C ARG A 119 9.50 22.03 3.58
N THR A 120 9.19 21.50 4.75
CA THR A 120 8.23 22.10 5.68
C THR A 120 8.84 23.33 6.35
N CYS A 121 8.00 24.19 6.95
CA CYS A 121 8.46 25.33 7.75
C CYS A 121 9.23 24.91 9.01
N PHE A 122 9.13 23.64 9.41
CA PHE A 122 9.88 23.04 10.52
C PHE A 122 11.23 22.46 10.09
N GLY A 123 11.57 22.57 8.80
CA GLY A 123 12.84 22.10 8.24
C GLY A 123 12.84 20.62 7.83
N GLU A 124 11.72 19.92 7.98
CA GLU A 124 11.56 18.52 7.58
C GLU A 124 11.30 18.40 6.07
N THR A 125 11.63 17.26 5.47
CA THR A 125 11.32 16.98 4.07
C THR A 125 10.10 16.07 3.98
N GLY A 126 9.03 16.56 3.36
CA GLY A 126 7.82 15.80 3.05
C GLY A 126 7.69 15.49 1.56
N GLU A 127 6.72 14.65 1.21
CA GLU A 127 6.40 14.28 -0.17
C GLU A 127 4.98 14.71 -0.51
N ARG A 128 4.78 15.36 -1.66
CA ARG A 128 3.47 15.78 -2.14
C ARG A 128 3.38 15.76 -3.66
N PHE A 129 2.18 15.55 -4.18
CA PHE A 129 1.88 15.82 -5.57
C PHE A 129 1.70 17.33 -5.74
N GLU A 130 2.34 17.93 -6.74
CA GLU A 130 2.25 19.36 -7.00
C GLU A 130 2.02 19.63 -8.49
N CYS A 131 1.07 20.52 -8.78
CA CYS A 131 0.77 21.01 -10.11
C CYS A 131 1.63 22.23 -10.41
N GLN A 132 2.52 22.13 -11.39
CA GLN A 132 3.36 23.25 -11.81
C GLN A 132 2.57 24.38 -12.49
N THR A 133 1.38 24.10 -13.00
CA THR A 133 0.54 25.08 -13.71
C THR A 133 -0.22 26.00 -12.76
N CYS A 134 -0.86 25.45 -11.72
CA CYS A 134 -1.76 26.21 -10.84
C CYS A 134 -1.36 26.21 -9.36
N GLY A 135 -0.28 25.51 -8.99
CA GLY A 135 0.18 25.41 -7.60
C GLY A 135 -0.69 24.53 -6.69
N CYS A 136 -1.74 23.89 -7.22
CA CYS A 136 -2.52 22.90 -6.46
C CYS A 136 -1.58 21.79 -5.98
N ALA A 137 -1.69 21.41 -4.71
CA ALA A 137 -0.85 20.39 -4.10
C ALA A 137 -1.66 19.43 -3.21
N TRP A 138 -1.21 18.18 -3.17
CA TRP A 138 -1.86 17.09 -2.44
C TRP A 138 -0.83 16.24 -1.70
N ASP A 139 -1.07 16.00 -0.42
CA ASP A 139 -0.22 15.13 0.39
C ASP A 139 -0.21 13.69 -0.13
N ILE A 140 0.96 13.05 -0.16
CA ILE A 140 1.11 11.68 -0.68
C ILE A 140 0.28 10.66 0.12
N GLY A 141 0.16 10.86 1.44
CA GLY A 141 -0.59 9.98 2.33
C GLY A 141 -2.07 9.99 1.99
N LEU A 142 -2.64 11.17 1.72
CA LEU A 142 -4.02 11.33 1.29
C LEU A 142 -4.28 10.65 -0.07
N VAL A 143 -3.40 10.87 -1.04
CA VAL A 143 -3.52 10.23 -2.36
C VAL A 143 -3.43 8.71 -2.26
N ARG A 144 -2.51 8.17 -1.44
CA ARG A 144 -2.40 6.73 -1.19
C ARG A 144 -3.64 6.15 -0.51
N ALA A 145 -4.23 6.88 0.44
CA ALA A 145 -5.46 6.47 1.10
C ALA A 145 -6.65 6.44 0.12
N GLU A 146 -6.80 7.48 -0.71
CA GLU A 146 -7.83 7.53 -1.76
C GLU A 146 -7.70 6.36 -2.74
N ARG A 147 -6.50 6.13 -3.27
CA ARG A 147 -6.23 5.00 -4.19
C ARG A 147 -6.48 3.64 -3.55
N ARG A 148 -6.27 3.51 -2.23
CA ARG A 148 -6.59 2.28 -1.50
C ARG A 148 -8.10 2.09 -1.37
N MET A 149 -8.81 3.14 -0.95
CA MET A 149 -10.27 3.13 -0.83
C MET A 149 -10.94 2.80 -2.17
N ASN A 150 -10.49 3.41 -3.28
CA ASN A 150 -11.03 3.10 -4.62
C ASN A 150 -10.82 1.63 -5.01
N ARG A 151 -9.67 1.03 -4.64
CA ARG A 151 -9.41 -0.40 -4.89
C ARG A 151 -10.29 -1.32 -4.06
N GLU A 152 -10.54 -0.97 -2.80
CA GLU A 152 -11.34 -1.80 -1.88
C GLU A 152 -12.84 -1.72 -2.19
N THR A 153 -13.31 -0.54 -2.62
CA THR A 153 -14.75 -0.30 -2.88
C THR A 153 -15.14 -0.57 -4.33
N GLY A 154 -14.19 -0.56 -5.27
CA GLY A 154 -14.46 -0.71 -6.71
C GLY A 154 -15.18 0.50 -7.33
N GLU A 155 -15.57 1.48 -6.51
CA GLU A 155 -16.17 2.72 -6.93
C GLU A 155 -15.08 3.81 -6.93
N PRO A 156 -14.85 4.53 -8.04
CA PRO A 156 -14.09 5.75 -7.95
C PRO A 156 -14.84 6.63 -6.94
N SER A 157 -14.13 7.15 -5.94
CA SER A 157 -14.68 8.13 -5.00
C SER A 157 -15.62 9.05 -5.80
N PRO A 158 -16.90 9.21 -5.39
CA PRO A 158 -17.83 10.08 -6.11
C PRO A 158 -17.17 11.43 -6.37
N LYS A 159 -17.61 12.17 -7.40
CA LYS A 159 -17.13 13.52 -7.78
C LYS A 159 -17.29 14.53 -6.63
N LEU A 160 -16.62 14.25 -5.54
CA LEU A 160 -16.50 15.00 -4.33
C LEU A 160 -15.50 16.08 -4.66
N THR A 161 -15.82 17.28 -4.20
CA THR A 161 -14.86 18.35 -4.15
C THR A 161 -13.57 17.85 -3.48
N ALA A 162 -12.43 18.47 -3.80
CA ALA A 162 -11.15 18.16 -3.16
C ALA A 162 -11.27 18.02 -1.62
N GLN A 163 -12.07 18.90 -1.01
CA GLN A 163 -12.38 18.89 0.41
C GLN A 163 -13.19 17.66 0.85
N GLY A 164 -14.16 17.21 0.05
CA GLY A 164 -14.95 16.00 0.30
C GLY A 164 -14.09 14.73 0.27
N ARG A 165 -13.18 14.62 -0.71
CA ARG A 165 -12.22 13.50 -0.79
C ARG A 165 -11.24 13.50 0.36
N CYS A 166 -10.69 14.66 0.71
CA CYS A 166 -9.80 14.81 1.86
C CYS A 166 -10.51 14.43 3.16
N ARG A 167 -11.77 14.86 3.37
CA ARG A 167 -12.57 14.47 4.54
C ARG A 167 -12.85 12.97 4.57
N GLN A 168 -13.19 12.34 3.45
CA GLN A 168 -13.38 10.89 3.39
C GLN A 168 -12.08 10.13 3.63
N ALA A 169 -10.97 10.53 3.02
CA ALA A 169 -9.66 9.92 3.23
C ALA A 169 -9.19 10.10 4.69
N ILE A 170 -9.39 11.26 5.30
CA ILE A 170 -9.11 11.50 6.73
C ILE A 170 -10.03 10.64 7.60
N ALA A 171 -11.33 10.55 7.29
CA ALA A 171 -12.26 9.72 8.04
C ALA A 171 -11.88 8.23 7.95
N TRP A 172 -11.57 7.75 6.73
CA TRP A 172 -11.09 6.40 6.47
C TRP A 172 -9.76 6.12 7.16
N MET A 173 -8.80 7.06 7.10
CA MET A 173 -7.54 6.93 7.84
C MET A 173 -7.77 6.95 9.35
N ARG A 174 -8.71 7.77 9.86
CA ARG A 174 -9.05 7.82 11.29
C ARG A 174 -9.67 6.53 11.77
N THR A 175 -10.47 5.84 10.96
CA THR A 175 -11.00 4.52 11.32
C THR A 175 -9.92 3.45 11.17
N HIS A 176 -9.29 3.33 10.01
CA HIS A 176 -8.37 2.20 9.73
C HIS A 176 -6.99 2.32 10.39
N THR A 177 -6.47 3.54 10.60
CA THR A 177 -5.21 3.74 11.34
C THR A 177 -5.44 3.55 12.84
N ARG A 178 -6.61 3.95 13.34
CA ARG A 178 -7.01 3.71 14.72
C ARG A 178 -7.22 2.23 14.96
N ASP A 179 -7.88 1.51 14.05
CA ASP A 179 -8.01 0.06 14.08
C ASP A 179 -6.62 -0.60 14.12
N PHE A 180 -5.69 -0.14 13.28
CA PHE A 180 -4.30 -0.61 13.30
C PHE A 180 -3.62 -0.39 14.66
N TYR A 181 -3.77 0.78 15.28
CA TYR A 181 -3.18 1.06 16.60
C TYR A 181 -3.86 0.28 17.71
N ILE A 182 -5.18 0.11 17.65
CA ILE A 182 -5.94 -0.72 18.57
C ILE A 182 -5.43 -2.15 18.50
N TRP A 183 -5.34 -2.72 17.29
CA TRP A 183 -4.82 -4.07 17.08
C TRP A 183 -3.38 -4.21 17.58
N LYS A 184 -2.50 -3.28 17.23
CA LYS A 184 -1.12 -3.27 17.70
C LYS A 184 -1.04 -3.20 19.23
N LEU A 185 -1.88 -2.38 19.88
CA LEU A 185 -1.91 -2.24 21.33
C LEU A 185 -2.41 -3.51 22.03
N VAL A 186 -3.51 -4.12 21.56
CA VAL A 186 -4.03 -5.36 22.17
C VAL A 186 -3.15 -6.57 21.87
N GLU A 187 -2.43 -6.59 20.74
CA GLU A 187 -1.42 -7.62 20.46
C GLU A 187 -0.20 -7.48 21.37
N GLN A 188 0.28 -6.25 21.62
CA GLN A 188 1.42 -5.99 22.49
C GLN A 188 1.06 -6.06 23.98
N SER A 189 -0.21 -5.86 24.32
CA SER A 189 -0.71 -5.85 25.70
C SER A 189 -2.10 -6.52 25.78
N PRO A 190 -2.17 -7.86 25.68
CA PRO A 190 -3.44 -8.61 25.67
C PRO A 190 -4.36 -8.34 26.87
N HIS A 191 -3.79 -8.03 28.04
CA HIS A 191 -4.54 -7.71 29.25
C HIS A 191 -5.39 -6.43 29.12
N MET A 192 -5.11 -5.56 28.13
CA MET A 192 -5.89 -4.35 27.83
C MET A 192 -7.12 -4.62 26.98
N ALA A 193 -7.25 -5.82 26.39
CA ALA A 193 -8.36 -6.16 25.49
C ALA A 193 -9.76 -5.99 26.13
N PRO A 194 -10.02 -6.36 27.41
CA PRO A 194 -11.32 -6.14 28.04
C PRO A 194 -11.70 -4.67 28.18
N LEU A 195 -10.74 -3.81 28.53
CA LEU A 195 -10.95 -2.36 28.62
C LEU A 195 -11.24 -1.79 27.23
N MET A 196 -10.45 -2.20 26.23
CA MET A 196 -10.61 -1.75 24.85
C MET A 196 -11.98 -2.12 24.28
N VAL A 197 -12.46 -3.35 24.50
CA VAL A 197 -13.80 -3.78 24.05
C VAL A 197 -14.91 -2.90 24.66
N ARG A 198 -14.80 -2.53 25.94
CA ARG A 198 -15.78 -1.64 26.61
C ARG A 198 -15.77 -0.24 26.02
N GLU A 199 -14.59 0.36 25.85
CA GLU A 199 -14.46 1.72 25.29
C GLU A 199 -14.95 1.78 23.83
N LEU A 200 -14.64 0.75 23.03
CA LEU A 200 -15.12 0.65 21.65
C LEU A 200 -16.64 0.46 21.56
N ALA A 201 -17.22 -0.34 22.47
CA ALA A 201 -18.68 -0.50 22.54
C ALA A 201 -19.38 0.80 22.97
N ALA A 202 -18.79 1.56 23.89
CA ALA A 202 -19.30 2.85 24.34
C ALA A 202 -19.21 3.95 23.26
N SER A 203 -18.26 3.82 22.34
CA SER A 203 -18.04 4.75 21.23
C SER A 203 -18.83 4.41 19.95
N GLU A 204 -19.88 3.58 20.06
CA GLU A 204 -20.71 3.10 18.95
C GLU A 204 -19.98 2.25 17.89
N GLU A 205 -18.76 1.75 18.18
CA GLU A 205 -17.96 0.93 17.26
C GLU A 205 -18.15 -0.56 17.51
N GLY A 206 -19.42 -0.99 17.52
CA GLY A 206 -19.82 -2.35 17.89
C GLY A 206 -19.11 -3.45 17.09
N LYS A 207 -18.87 -3.24 15.79
CA LYS A 207 -18.19 -4.21 14.92
C LYS A 207 -16.73 -4.47 15.33
N LEU A 208 -15.97 -3.42 15.64
CA LEU A 208 -14.56 -3.58 16.04
C LEU A 208 -14.46 -4.13 17.46
N ALA A 209 -15.34 -3.68 18.36
CA ALA A 209 -15.47 -4.25 19.71
C ALA A 209 -15.72 -5.78 19.64
N ASP A 210 -16.60 -6.23 18.74
CA ASP A 210 -16.91 -7.65 18.53
C ASP A 210 -15.73 -8.44 17.96
N GLN A 211 -14.95 -7.83 17.06
CA GLN A 211 -13.76 -8.47 16.51
C GLN A 211 -12.67 -8.64 17.57
N VAL A 212 -12.40 -7.61 18.38
CA VAL A 212 -11.43 -7.69 19.49
C VAL A 212 -11.93 -8.70 20.54
N ALA A 213 -13.22 -8.64 20.91
CA ALA A 213 -13.79 -9.57 21.88
C ALA A 213 -13.69 -11.03 21.41
N LYS A 214 -14.01 -11.30 20.14
CA LYS A 214 -13.88 -12.64 19.55
C LYS A 214 -12.44 -13.13 19.57
N ARG A 215 -11.47 -12.28 19.23
CA ARG A 215 -10.06 -12.65 19.15
C ARG A 215 -9.46 -13.02 20.50
N PHE A 216 -9.90 -12.36 21.57
CA PHE A 216 -9.39 -12.56 22.93
C PHE A 216 -10.33 -13.38 23.83
N GLY A 217 -11.36 -14.02 23.26
CA GLY A 217 -12.27 -14.91 24.01
C GLY A 217 -13.20 -14.19 24.99
N LEU A 218 -13.54 -12.92 24.73
CA LEU A 218 -14.30 -12.04 25.63
C LEU A 218 -15.80 -11.92 25.28
N LEU A 219 -16.31 -12.75 24.36
CA LEU A 219 -17.69 -12.67 23.85
C LEU A 219 -18.77 -12.89 24.92
N GLU A 220 -18.44 -13.45 26.08
CA GLU A 220 -19.40 -13.72 27.15
C GLU A 220 -19.75 -12.50 28.03
N ALA A 221 -19.07 -11.35 27.86
CA ALA A 221 -19.28 -10.16 28.69
C ALA A 221 -20.44 -9.23 28.24
N ARG A 222 -21.24 -9.63 27.23
CA ARG A 222 -22.33 -8.83 26.65
C ARG A 222 -23.74 -9.18 27.14
N ARG A 223 -23.90 -9.81 28.31
CA ARG A 223 -25.23 -9.88 28.95
C ARG A 223 -25.43 -8.63 29.81
N PRO A 224 -26.36 -7.72 29.45
CA PRO A 224 -26.75 -6.66 30.36
C PRO A 224 -27.43 -7.31 31.57
N SER A 225 -26.93 -6.99 32.77
CA SER A 225 -27.71 -7.08 34.00
C SER A 225 -28.66 -5.90 34.10
#